data_AF-A0AAV8VP12-F1
#
_entry.id   AF-A0AAV8VP12-F1
#
_cell.length_a   1.000
_cell.length_b   1.000
_cell.length_c   1.000
_cell.angle_alpha   90.00
_cell.angle_beta   90.00
_cell.angle_gamma   90.00
#
_symmetry.space_group_name_H-M   'P 1'
#
loop_
_entity.id
_entity.type
_entity.pdbx_description
1 polymer ?
#
loop_
_entity_poly.entity_id
_entity_poly.type
_entity_poly.pdbx_seq_one_letter_code
_entity_poly.pdbx_strand_id
1 'polypeptide(L)'
;MIESVKNKTNIKIREFARLIGTLVSVCPAVTYGWAHIKNFEREKYRALRIRHRGNYEGIMEIPEYLKLDFSWWQKNLSNSNINLIEKPYFLTIYTDASLTGWGASCKGQIASGAWSPSESHFHINYLELLAVLNGLKSFAKEPKNCNILLRVDNITAISYINRMGGIKFAELNDITRKIWEWCEERKILIFASYINTRDNDIADAASRKIHVETEYSLHKTAFNEIRETFGTPQIDLFASYQNKKCKVFASWHPDPECTIIDAFTIPWNNTFFYAFPPFPLLQKVINKIKTEKAKGIVRRTSSVGNPYTGCRDAIRLAYLNRGVPESSIEVLVSSLADSTIKQYNSTYAKWWAFCKDGEVFKSDSNKIIEFLNTELQKGANYNTINQHRSALNTLLQLTDSPLVTRFMKGAFRIRPIQ
;
A
#
# COMPACT_ATOMS: atom_id res chain seq x y z
N MET A 1 -25.47 20.03 -34.06
CA MET A 1 -25.83 20.53 -32.71
C MET A 1 -24.62 20.67 -31.78
N ILE A 2 -23.68 19.72 -31.74
CA ILE A 2 -22.43 19.91 -30.97
C ILE A 2 -21.61 21.10 -31.50
N GLU A 3 -21.40 21.19 -32.81
CA GLU A 3 -20.61 22.28 -33.42
C GLU A 3 -21.16 23.67 -33.12
N SER A 4 -22.48 23.81 -33.09
CA SER A 4 -23.16 25.07 -32.75
C SER A 4 -23.01 25.48 -31.28
N VAL A 5 -22.56 24.59 -30.39
CA VAL A 5 -22.43 24.83 -28.95
C VAL A 5 -20.98 24.85 -28.49
N LYS A 6 -20.10 24.01 -29.07
CA LYS A 6 -18.71 23.80 -28.62
C LYS A 6 -17.89 25.08 -28.50
N ASN A 7 -18.11 26.05 -29.39
CA ASN A 7 -17.35 27.31 -29.44
C ASN A 7 -18.02 28.44 -28.65
N LYS A 8 -19.21 28.20 -28.07
CA LYS A 8 -19.87 29.19 -27.23
C LYS A 8 -19.24 29.20 -25.84
N THR A 9 -19.04 30.39 -25.29
CA THR A 9 -18.65 30.57 -23.88
C THR A 9 -19.87 30.57 -22.95
N ASN A 10 -21.02 31.01 -23.48
CA ASN A 10 -22.27 31.14 -22.75
C ASN A 10 -23.43 30.57 -23.56
N ILE A 11 -24.37 29.92 -22.88
CA ILE A 11 -25.54 29.29 -23.51
C ILE A 11 -26.76 29.33 -22.58
N LYS A 12 -27.96 29.42 -23.14
CA LYS A 12 -29.18 29.21 -22.35
C LYS A 12 -29.22 27.78 -21.82
N ILE A 13 -29.60 27.60 -20.56
CA ILE A 13 -29.72 26.27 -19.94
C ILE A 13 -30.70 25.39 -20.73
N ARG A 14 -31.78 25.96 -21.28
CA ARG A 14 -32.72 25.24 -22.18
C ARG A 14 -32.03 24.67 -23.42
N GLU A 15 -31.18 25.44 -24.08
CA GLU A 15 -30.45 25.00 -25.27
C GLU A 15 -29.45 23.89 -24.91
N PHE A 16 -28.72 24.06 -23.82
CA PHE A 16 -27.78 23.04 -23.34
C PHE A 16 -28.49 21.75 -22.91
N ALA A 17 -29.66 21.85 -22.28
CA ALA A 17 -30.49 20.71 -21.92
C ALA A 17 -31.01 19.96 -23.16
N ARG A 18 -31.35 20.66 -24.25
CA ARG A 18 -31.75 20.05 -25.53
C ARG A 18 -30.60 19.26 -26.16
N LEU A 19 -29.39 19.82 -26.13
CA LEU A 19 -28.18 19.10 -26.55
C LEU A 19 -27.98 17.83 -25.73
N ILE A 20 -28.02 17.93 -24.39
CA ILE A 20 -27.89 16.77 -23.51
C ILE A 20 -28.95 15.71 -23.83
N GLY A 21 -30.22 16.09 -23.97
CA GLY A 21 -31.29 15.15 -24.32
C GLY A 21 -31.04 14.43 -25.64
N THR A 22 -30.50 15.15 -26.63
CA THR A 22 -30.11 14.57 -27.93
C THR A 22 -28.98 13.55 -27.74
N LEU A 23 -27.92 13.89 -27.01
CA LEU A 23 -26.79 12.99 -26.77
C LEU A 23 -27.17 11.78 -25.90
N VAL A 24 -28.05 11.96 -24.91
CA VAL A 24 -28.59 10.88 -24.09
C VAL A 24 -29.36 9.88 -24.95
N SER A 25 -30.14 10.35 -25.93
CA SER A 25 -30.91 9.46 -26.82
C SER A 25 -30.03 8.50 -27.64
N VAL A 26 -28.79 8.89 -27.94
CA VAL A 26 -27.83 8.06 -28.69
C VAL A 26 -26.85 7.30 -27.79
N CYS A 27 -26.86 7.52 -26.46
CA CYS A 27 -25.99 6.78 -25.53
C CYS A 27 -26.14 5.25 -25.61
N PRO A 28 -27.33 4.65 -25.82
CA PRO A 28 -27.44 3.21 -26.06
C PRO A 28 -26.64 2.73 -27.27
N ALA A 29 -26.38 3.63 -28.24
CA ALA A 29 -25.60 3.34 -29.44
C ALA A 29 -24.12 3.70 -29.34
N VAL A 30 -23.71 4.35 -28.27
CA VAL A 30 -22.34 4.80 -28.06
C VAL A 30 -21.83 4.22 -26.74
N THR A 31 -21.02 3.16 -26.83
CA THR A 31 -20.58 2.30 -25.72
C THR A 31 -20.19 3.04 -24.43
N TYR A 32 -19.41 4.12 -24.53
CA TYR A 32 -18.94 4.91 -23.38
C TYR A 32 -19.65 6.27 -23.25
N GLY A 33 -20.69 6.52 -24.03
CA GLY A 33 -21.39 7.80 -24.09
C GLY A 33 -21.94 8.23 -22.74
N TRP A 34 -22.38 7.28 -21.92
CA TRP A 34 -22.86 7.57 -20.56
C TRP A 34 -21.76 8.14 -19.64
N ALA A 35 -20.50 7.76 -19.80
CA ALA A 35 -19.40 8.36 -19.00
C ALA A 35 -19.15 9.82 -19.40
N HIS A 36 -19.17 10.09 -20.72
CA HIS A 36 -18.90 11.42 -21.29
C HIS A 36 -20.08 12.39 -21.17
N ILE A 37 -21.30 11.91 -20.92
CA ILE A 37 -22.46 12.80 -20.69
C ILE A 37 -22.51 13.37 -19.27
N LYS A 38 -21.94 12.69 -18.27
CA LYS A 38 -22.13 13.07 -16.85
C LYS A 38 -21.62 14.46 -16.52
N ASN A 39 -20.53 14.91 -17.15
CA ASN A 39 -20.01 16.26 -16.97
C ASN A 39 -20.99 17.32 -17.49
N PHE A 40 -21.59 17.10 -18.66
CA PHE A 40 -22.64 17.98 -19.18
C PHE A 40 -23.86 17.99 -18.25
N GLU A 41 -24.32 16.83 -17.81
CA GLU A 41 -25.45 16.73 -16.88
C GLU A 41 -25.18 17.47 -15.56
N ARG A 42 -23.94 17.38 -15.06
CA ARG A 42 -23.49 18.05 -13.84
C ARG A 42 -23.45 19.56 -13.98
N GLU A 43 -22.88 20.11 -15.04
CA GLU A 43 -22.83 21.55 -15.24
C GLU A 43 -24.23 22.14 -15.48
N LYS A 44 -25.08 21.42 -16.23
CA LYS A 44 -26.50 21.77 -16.34
C LYS A 44 -27.16 21.77 -14.96
N TYR A 45 -26.94 20.74 -14.14
CA TYR A 45 -27.52 20.63 -12.80
C TYR A 45 -27.07 21.77 -11.89
N ARG A 46 -25.79 22.10 -11.88
CA ARG A 46 -25.22 23.22 -11.10
C ARG A 46 -25.82 24.55 -11.55
N ALA A 47 -25.82 24.83 -12.84
CA ALA A 47 -26.40 26.06 -13.37
C ALA A 47 -27.89 26.17 -13.01
N LEU A 48 -28.66 25.13 -13.29
CA LEU A 48 -30.11 25.14 -13.10
C LEU A 48 -30.50 25.23 -11.62
N ARG A 49 -29.97 24.36 -10.76
CA ARG A 49 -30.40 24.26 -9.36
C ARG A 49 -29.73 25.27 -8.44
N ILE A 50 -28.43 25.49 -8.61
CA ILE A 50 -27.65 26.30 -7.67
C ILE A 50 -27.69 27.78 -8.07
N ARG A 51 -27.49 28.09 -9.37
CA ARG A 51 -27.34 29.48 -9.83
C ARG A 51 -28.66 30.13 -10.26
N HIS A 52 -29.56 29.37 -10.90
CA HIS A 52 -30.76 29.92 -11.53
C HIS A 52 -32.08 29.43 -10.92
N ARG A 53 -32.05 28.73 -9.77
CA ARG A 53 -33.24 28.30 -9.00
C ARG A 53 -34.33 27.60 -9.83
N GLY A 54 -33.94 26.83 -10.84
CA GLY A 54 -34.85 26.12 -11.73
C GLY A 54 -35.24 26.87 -13.01
N ASN A 55 -34.74 28.09 -13.24
CA ASN A 55 -35.03 28.85 -14.45
C ASN A 55 -34.19 28.35 -15.64
N TYR A 56 -34.85 27.68 -16.60
CA TYR A 56 -34.22 27.21 -17.84
C TYR A 56 -33.86 28.32 -18.83
N GLU A 57 -34.40 29.53 -18.68
CA GLU A 57 -33.99 30.71 -19.47
C GLU A 57 -32.72 31.37 -18.93
N GLY A 58 -32.20 30.92 -17.80
CA GLY A 58 -30.90 31.36 -17.29
C GLY A 58 -29.77 31.06 -18.29
N ILE A 59 -28.77 31.94 -18.33
CA ILE A 59 -27.55 31.77 -19.12
C ILE A 59 -26.50 31.09 -18.25
N MET A 60 -25.97 29.96 -18.71
CA MET A 60 -24.85 29.29 -18.08
C MET A 60 -23.57 29.49 -18.88
N GLU A 61 -22.46 29.59 -18.16
CA GLU A 61 -21.12 29.49 -18.73
C GLU A 61 -20.82 28.02 -19.05
N ILE A 62 -20.13 27.78 -20.17
CA ILE A 62 -19.63 26.45 -20.54
C ILE A 62 -18.18 26.37 -20.07
N PRO A 63 -17.86 25.57 -19.03
CA PRO A 63 -16.50 25.45 -18.56
C PRO A 63 -15.56 24.86 -19.61
N GLU A 64 -14.33 25.34 -19.65
CA GLU A 64 -13.30 24.94 -20.62
C GLU A 64 -13.07 23.41 -20.64
N TYR A 65 -13.12 22.76 -19.47
CA TYR A 65 -12.89 21.32 -19.35
C TYR A 65 -13.92 20.47 -20.13
N LEU A 66 -15.11 21.01 -20.42
CA LEU A 66 -16.12 20.33 -21.23
C LEU A 66 -15.71 20.19 -22.70
N LYS A 67 -14.73 20.97 -23.18
CA LYS A 67 -14.24 20.86 -24.57
C LYS A 67 -13.67 19.47 -24.88
N LEU A 68 -13.14 18.77 -23.88
CA LEU A 68 -12.68 17.39 -24.02
C LEU A 68 -13.86 16.46 -24.33
N ASP A 69 -14.94 16.52 -23.54
CA ASP A 69 -16.14 15.72 -23.77
C ASP A 69 -16.81 16.08 -25.11
N PHE A 70 -16.87 17.37 -25.49
CA PHE A 70 -17.36 17.78 -26.80
C PHE A 70 -16.58 17.16 -27.95
N SER A 71 -15.25 17.19 -27.87
CA SER A 71 -14.36 16.63 -28.90
C SER A 71 -14.47 15.10 -28.95
N TRP A 72 -14.61 14.46 -27.78
CA TRP A 72 -14.87 13.03 -27.69
C TRP A 72 -16.16 12.63 -28.40
N TRP A 73 -17.26 13.35 -28.15
CA TRP A 73 -18.54 13.10 -28.83
C TRP A 73 -18.43 13.27 -30.35
N GLN A 74 -17.77 14.33 -30.83
CA GLN A 74 -17.57 14.52 -32.28
C GLN A 74 -16.82 13.35 -32.94
N LYS A 75 -15.80 12.82 -32.27
CA LYS A 75 -15.00 11.69 -32.77
C LYS A 75 -15.78 10.38 -32.79
N ASN A 76 -16.60 10.13 -31.77
CA ASN A 76 -17.24 8.83 -31.56
C ASN A 76 -18.64 8.69 -32.17
N LEU A 77 -19.30 9.79 -32.53
CA LEU A 77 -20.60 9.74 -33.21
C LEU A 77 -20.52 9.09 -34.60
N SER A 78 -19.41 9.28 -35.33
CA SER A 78 -19.23 8.76 -36.69
C SER A 78 -18.86 7.27 -36.76
N ASN A 79 -18.46 6.65 -35.64
CA ASN A 79 -17.82 5.32 -35.59
C ASN A 79 -18.61 4.28 -34.77
N SER A 80 -19.93 4.47 -34.60
CA SER A 80 -20.73 3.63 -33.69
C SER A 80 -21.06 2.25 -34.29
N ASN A 81 -20.16 1.29 -34.10
CA ASN A 81 -20.47 -0.14 -34.22
C ASN A 81 -20.74 -0.70 -32.82
N ILE A 82 -22.01 -0.92 -32.48
CA ILE A 82 -22.37 -1.68 -31.28
C ILE A 82 -22.26 -3.17 -31.62
N ASN A 83 -21.47 -3.91 -30.84
CA ASN A 83 -21.69 -5.34 -30.72
C ASN A 83 -22.77 -5.54 -29.65
N LEU A 84 -24.03 -5.66 -30.08
CA LEU A 84 -25.20 -5.96 -29.22
C LEU A 84 -25.17 -7.40 -28.66
N ILE A 85 -24.15 -8.17 -28.98
CA ILE A 85 -23.98 -9.53 -28.49
C ILE A 85 -23.46 -9.44 -27.05
N GLU A 86 -24.25 -9.95 -26.10
CA GLU A 86 -23.80 -10.23 -24.74
C GLU A 86 -22.60 -11.18 -24.80
N LYS A 87 -21.39 -10.62 -24.75
CA LYS A 87 -20.18 -11.44 -24.63
C LYS A 87 -20.11 -11.99 -23.21
N PRO A 88 -19.72 -13.26 -23.04
CA PRO A 88 -19.46 -13.80 -21.71
C PRO A 88 -18.38 -12.98 -21.01
N TYR A 89 -18.45 -12.92 -19.68
CA TYR A 89 -17.43 -12.25 -18.89
C TYR A 89 -16.11 -13.01 -18.97
N PHE A 90 -15.07 -12.34 -19.43
CA PHE A 90 -13.72 -12.91 -19.55
C PHE A 90 -13.05 -13.07 -18.17
N LEU A 91 -13.33 -12.13 -17.26
CA LEU A 91 -12.85 -12.14 -15.87
C LEU A 91 -14.00 -11.78 -14.93
N THR A 92 -13.94 -12.37 -13.73
CA THR A 92 -14.71 -11.92 -12.57
C THR A 92 -13.72 -11.45 -11.50
N ILE A 93 -13.81 -10.18 -11.12
CA ILE A 93 -12.94 -9.56 -10.13
C ILE A 93 -13.81 -9.21 -8.92
N TYR A 94 -13.38 -9.65 -7.75
CA TYR A 94 -13.97 -9.32 -6.46
C TYR A 94 -13.14 -8.21 -5.84
N THR A 95 -13.78 -7.18 -5.31
CA THR A 95 -13.07 -6.06 -4.67
C THR A 95 -13.69 -5.71 -3.34
N ASP A 96 -12.87 -5.16 -2.46
CA ASP A 96 -13.26 -4.67 -1.15
C ASP A 96 -12.36 -3.52 -0.73
N ALA A 97 -12.93 -2.56 0.01
CA ALA A 97 -12.18 -1.48 0.63
C ALA A 97 -12.38 -1.49 2.15
N SER A 98 -11.28 -1.32 2.87
CA SER A 98 -11.30 -1.03 4.31
C SER A 98 -10.82 0.40 4.57
N LEU A 99 -10.80 0.81 5.84
CA LEU A 99 -10.18 2.09 6.24
C LEU A 99 -8.65 2.08 6.11
N THR A 100 -8.05 0.90 5.98
CA THR A 100 -6.59 0.71 6.00
C THR A 100 -6.00 0.42 4.63
N GLY A 101 -6.77 -0.20 3.72
CA GLY A 101 -6.30 -0.55 2.39
C GLY A 101 -7.41 -1.08 1.49
N TRP A 102 -7.01 -1.58 0.32
CA TRP A 102 -7.89 -2.26 -0.63
C TRP A 102 -7.44 -3.69 -0.86
N GLY A 103 -8.41 -4.52 -1.21
CA GLY A 103 -8.20 -5.90 -1.61
C GLY A 103 -8.98 -6.20 -2.87
N ALA A 104 -8.42 -7.05 -3.71
CA ALA A 104 -9.09 -7.60 -4.87
C ALA A 104 -8.66 -9.05 -5.08
N SER A 105 -9.57 -9.88 -5.60
CA SER A 105 -9.25 -11.25 -5.97
C SER A 105 -9.82 -11.61 -7.34
N CYS A 106 -9.10 -12.46 -8.06
CA CYS A 106 -9.48 -12.92 -9.39
C CYS A 106 -8.79 -14.27 -9.68
N LYS A 107 -9.57 -15.30 -10.06
CA LYS A 107 -9.05 -16.63 -10.43
C LYS A 107 -8.05 -17.23 -9.40
N GLY A 108 -8.32 -17.05 -8.11
CA GLY A 108 -7.47 -17.55 -7.02
C GLY A 108 -6.21 -16.72 -6.73
N GLN A 109 -5.98 -15.64 -7.49
CA GLN A 109 -4.94 -14.65 -7.19
C GLN A 109 -5.51 -13.48 -6.39
N ILE A 110 -4.65 -12.86 -5.58
CA ILE A 110 -5.00 -11.73 -4.71
C ILE A 110 -4.11 -10.54 -5.08
N ALA A 111 -4.71 -9.36 -5.09
CA ALA A 111 -4.06 -8.06 -5.21
C ALA A 111 -4.49 -7.21 -4.02
N SER A 112 -3.58 -6.50 -3.39
CA SER A 112 -3.89 -5.66 -2.23
C SER A 112 -2.84 -4.59 -2.03
N GLY A 113 -3.22 -3.50 -1.37
CA GLY A 113 -2.28 -2.46 -0.98
C GLY A 113 -2.84 -1.55 0.11
N ALA A 114 -1.95 -0.89 0.84
CA ALA A 114 -2.34 0.10 1.83
C ALA A 114 -2.80 1.40 1.16
N TRP A 115 -3.69 2.12 1.84
CA TRP A 115 -4.00 3.49 1.46
C TRP A 115 -2.85 4.42 1.83
N SER A 116 -2.56 5.38 0.95
CA SER A 116 -1.71 6.51 1.35
C SER A 116 -2.39 7.31 2.47
N PRO A 117 -1.63 8.09 3.27
CA PRO A 117 -2.21 8.95 4.30
C PRO A 117 -3.25 9.93 3.76
N SER A 118 -3.12 10.39 2.51
CA SER A 118 -4.15 11.22 1.87
C SER A 118 -5.40 10.43 1.49
N GLU A 119 -5.22 9.19 1.02
CA GLU A 119 -6.34 8.38 0.56
C GLU A 119 -7.21 7.88 1.72
N SER A 120 -6.61 7.51 2.85
CA SER A 120 -7.35 7.00 4.01
C SER A 120 -8.37 7.97 4.61
N HIS A 121 -8.27 9.27 4.28
CA HIS A 121 -9.23 10.29 4.70
C HIS A 121 -10.47 10.38 3.79
N PHE A 122 -10.47 9.72 2.63
CA PHE A 122 -11.64 9.73 1.77
C PHE A 122 -12.77 8.88 2.33
N HIS A 123 -14.01 9.26 1.99
CA HIS A 123 -15.19 8.52 2.40
C HIS A 123 -15.18 7.09 1.83
N ILE A 124 -15.75 6.12 2.57
CA ILE A 124 -15.74 4.70 2.19
C ILE A 124 -16.24 4.44 0.76
N ASN A 125 -17.34 5.07 0.32
CA ASN A 125 -17.82 4.96 -1.07
C ASN A 125 -16.78 5.36 -2.14
N TYR A 126 -15.89 6.30 -1.83
CA TYR A 126 -14.78 6.67 -2.72
C TYR A 126 -13.70 5.58 -2.72
N LEU A 127 -13.34 5.09 -1.53
CA LEU A 127 -12.37 4.00 -1.36
C LEU A 127 -12.82 2.72 -2.07
N GLU A 128 -14.12 2.41 -2.07
CA GLU A 128 -14.70 1.28 -2.80
C GLU A 128 -14.52 1.40 -4.31
N LEU A 129 -14.79 2.59 -4.88
CA LEU A 129 -14.53 2.86 -6.29
C LEU A 129 -13.03 2.83 -6.60
N LEU A 130 -12.19 3.30 -5.68
CA LEU A 130 -10.75 3.24 -5.84
C LEU A 130 -10.22 1.79 -5.79
N ALA A 131 -10.77 0.94 -4.93
CA ALA A 131 -10.48 -0.49 -4.88
C ALA A 131 -10.88 -1.19 -6.18
N VAL A 132 -12.03 -0.82 -6.77
CA VAL A 132 -12.44 -1.28 -8.11
C VAL A 132 -11.39 -0.88 -9.17
N LEU A 133 -10.97 0.38 -9.18
CA LEU A 133 -9.95 0.85 -10.13
C LEU A 133 -8.63 0.08 -9.96
N ASN A 134 -8.18 -0.13 -8.73
CA ASN A 134 -6.96 -0.85 -8.43
C ASN A 134 -7.06 -2.33 -8.81
N GLY A 135 -8.19 -2.98 -8.53
CA GLY A 135 -8.47 -4.36 -8.94
C GLY A 135 -8.45 -4.52 -10.47
N LEU A 136 -9.07 -3.59 -11.21
CA LEU A 136 -9.03 -3.56 -12.67
C LEU A 136 -7.60 -3.40 -13.18
N LYS A 137 -6.84 -2.43 -12.65
CA LYS A 137 -5.44 -2.20 -13.05
C LYS A 137 -4.53 -3.41 -12.74
N SER A 138 -4.85 -4.17 -11.71
CA SER A 138 -4.05 -5.34 -11.27
C SER A 138 -4.33 -6.58 -12.12
N PHE A 139 -5.60 -6.88 -12.41
CA PHE A 139 -5.99 -8.14 -13.07
C PHE A 139 -6.34 -7.99 -14.55
N ALA A 140 -6.69 -6.80 -15.02
CA ALA A 140 -7.15 -6.55 -16.38
C ALA A 140 -6.18 -5.66 -17.20
N LYS A 141 -4.88 -5.70 -16.87
CA LYS A 141 -3.85 -4.93 -17.57
C LYS A 141 -3.71 -5.31 -19.06
N GLU A 142 -3.64 -6.61 -19.34
CA GLU A 142 -3.42 -7.17 -20.68
C GLU A 142 -4.70 -7.40 -21.52
N PRO A 143 -5.82 -7.86 -20.93
CA PRO A 143 -7.05 -8.07 -21.70
C PRO A 143 -7.54 -6.80 -22.39
N LYS A 144 -8.00 -6.94 -23.64
CA LYS A 144 -8.63 -5.88 -24.42
C LYS A 144 -9.87 -6.43 -25.12
N ASN A 145 -10.82 -5.56 -25.45
CA ASN A 145 -12.04 -5.93 -26.19
C ASN A 145 -12.87 -7.04 -25.52
N CYS A 146 -13.00 -6.98 -24.19
CA CYS A 146 -13.69 -8.00 -23.40
C CYS A 146 -14.64 -7.40 -22.35
N ASN A 147 -15.48 -8.26 -21.79
CA ASN A 147 -16.39 -7.92 -20.71
C ASN A 147 -15.84 -8.43 -19.37
N ILE A 148 -15.93 -7.64 -18.31
CA ILE A 148 -15.49 -8.00 -16.95
C ILE A 148 -16.64 -7.84 -15.97
N LEU A 149 -16.87 -8.87 -15.16
CA LEU A 149 -17.81 -8.83 -14.04
C LEU A 149 -17.06 -8.35 -12.79
N LEU A 150 -17.58 -7.31 -12.15
CA LEU A 150 -17.12 -6.82 -10.86
C LEU A 150 -18.09 -7.30 -9.77
N ARG A 151 -17.55 -7.89 -8.71
CA ARG A 151 -18.31 -8.32 -7.52
C ARG A 151 -17.92 -7.38 -6.38
N VAL A 152 -18.88 -6.54 -5.98
CA VAL A 152 -18.70 -5.44 -5.03
C VAL A 152 -19.84 -5.53 -4.02
N ASP A 153 -19.58 -5.28 -2.74
CA ASP A 153 -20.62 -5.31 -1.69
C ASP A 153 -21.21 -3.92 -1.39
N ASN A 154 -20.57 -2.85 -1.89
CA ASN A 154 -21.06 -1.49 -1.78
C ASN A 154 -22.05 -1.11 -2.91
N ILE A 155 -23.33 -0.95 -2.55
CA ILE A 155 -24.40 -0.56 -3.48
C ILE A 155 -24.16 0.79 -4.16
N THR A 156 -23.53 1.75 -3.48
CA THR A 156 -23.24 3.07 -4.05
C THR A 156 -22.21 2.93 -5.19
N ALA A 157 -21.13 2.18 -4.96
CA ALA A 157 -20.12 1.90 -5.96
C ALA A 157 -20.72 1.18 -7.18
N ILE A 158 -21.55 0.15 -6.95
CA ILE A 158 -22.29 -0.56 -8.02
C ILE A 158 -23.12 0.43 -8.84
N SER A 159 -23.90 1.29 -8.19
CA SER A 159 -24.73 2.26 -8.89
C SER A 159 -23.90 3.23 -9.72
N TYR A 160 -22.75 3.67 -9.23
CA TYR A 160 -21.88 4.58 -9.95
C TYR A 160 -21.25 3.90 -11.16
N ILE A 161 -20.75 2.67 -11.01
CA ILE A 161 -20.16 1.89 -12.10
C ILE A 161 -21.20 1.64 -13.21
N ASN A 162 -22.35 1.05 -12.86
CA ASN A 162 -23.36 0.65 -13.84
C ASN A 162 -24.04 1.83 -14.54
N ARG A 163 -24.11 3.01 -13.89
CA ARG A 163 -24.63 4.24 -14.50
C ARG A 163 -23.54 5.10 -15.16
N MET A 164 -22.29 4.62 -15.17
CA MET A 164 -21.11 5.32 -15.64
C MET A 164 -20.92 6.71 -15.04
N GLY A 165 -21.22 6.86 -13.76
CA GLY A 165 -21.03 8.09 -12.98
C GLY A 165 -22.30 8.59 -12.31
N GLY A 166 -22.19 9.78 -11.73
CA GLY A 166 -23.27 10.39 -10.94
C GLY A 166 -23.20 11.91 -10.96
N ILE A 167 -24.34 12.57 -10.80
CA ILE A 167 -24.44 14.03 -10.95
C ILE A 167 -24.16 14.77 -9.63
N LYS A 168 -24.49 14.16 -8.49
CA LYS A 168 -24.55 14.85 -7.18
C LYS A 168 -23.15 15.08 -6.59
N PHE A 169 -22.39 14.01 -6.39
CA PHE A 169 -21.07 14.04 -5.75
C PHE A 169 -19.97 14.05 -6.80
N ALA A 170 -19.19 15.13 -6.86
CA ALA A 170 -18.09 15.28 -7.84
C ALA A 170 -17.01 14.23 -7.64
N GLU A 171 -16.51 14.06 -6.42
CA GLU A 171 -15.39 13.16 -6.12
C GLU A 171 -15.67 11.72 -6.58
N LEU A 172 -16.88 11.21 -6.33
CA LEU A 172 -17.32 9.88 -6.78
C LEU A 172 -17.45 9.81 -8.31
N ASN A 173 -17.91 10.89 -8.95
CA ASN A 173 -17.99 10.96 -10.41
C ASN A 173 -16.59 11.00 -11.05
N ASP A 174 -15.64 11.71 -10.44
CA ASP A 174 -14.28 11.85 -10.95
C ASP A 174 -13.53 10.51 -10.90
N ILE A 175 -13.64 9.74 -9.82
CA ILE A 175 -13.07 8.38 -9.77
C ILE A 175 -13.78 7.42 -10.72
N THR A 176 -15.12 7.51 -10.84
CA THR A 176 -15.88 6.68 -11.78
C THR A 176 -15.51 6.98 -13.23
N ARG A 177 -15.29 8.25 -13.56
CA ARG A 177 -14.77 8.67 -14.86
C ARG A 177 -13.39 8.07 -15.13
N LYS A 178 -12.46 8.12 -14.17
CA LYS A 178 -11.14 7.47 -14.31
C LYS A 178 -11.26 5.96 -14.56
N ILE A 179 -12.20 5.28 -13.92
CA ILE A 179 -12.48 3.85 -14.18
C ILE A 179 -12.89 3.64 -15.63
N TRP A 180 -13.87 4.41 -16.12
CA TRP A 180 -14.39 4.23 -17.47
C TRP A 180 -13.43 4.69 -18.57
N GLU A 181 -12.66 5.75 -18.35
CA GLU A 181 -11.57 6.17 -19.26
C GLU A 181 -10.52 5.07 -19.38
N TRP A 182 -10.10 4.46 -18.26
CA TRP A 182 -9.17 3.34 -18.27
C TRP A 182 -9.72 2.11 -19.01
N CYS A 183 -11.01 1.84 -18.87
CA CYS A 183 -11.70 0.76 -19.60
C CYS A 183 -11.83 1.07 -21.10
N GLU A 184 -12.15 2.32 -21.46
CA GLU A 184 -12.29 2.78 -22.83
C GLU A 184 -11.00 2.59 -23.64
N GLU A 185 -9.85 2.99 -23.09
CA GLU A 185 -8.53 2.79 -23.71
C GLU A 185 -8.27 1.33 -24.13
N ARG A 186 -8.90 0.38 -23.43
CA ARG A 186 -8.74 -1.07 -23.63
C ARG A 186 -9.94 -1.71 -24.32
N LYS A 187 -10.97 -0.93 -24.67
CA LYS A 187 -12.26 -1.43 -25.17
C LYS A 187 -12.89 -2.46 -24.23
N ILE A 188 -12.72 -2.28 -22.92
CA ILE A 188 -13.31 -3.12 -21.88
C ILE A 188 -14.69 -2.59 -21.52
N LEU A 189 -15.66 -3.48 -21.36
CA LEU A 189 -16.93 -3.18 -20.70
C LEU A 189 -16.96 -3.85 -19.34
N ILE A 190 -17.36 -3.10 -18.32
CA ILE A 190 -17.50 -3.60 -16.96
C ILE A 190 -18.96 -3.61 -16.54
N PHE A 191 -19.33 -4.60 -15.74
CA PHE A 191 -20.63 -4.67 -15.08
C PHE A 191 -20.42 -4.99 -13.61
N ALA A 192 -20.99 -4.20 -12.70
CA ALA A 192 -20.92 -4.43 -11.28
C ALA A 192 -22.18 -5.15 -10.77
N SER A 193 -21.98 -6.22 -10.01
CA SER A 193 -23.02 -6.99 -9.34
C SER A 193 -22.74 -7.05 -7.85
N TYR A 194 -23.81 -7.05 -7.07
CA TYR A 194 -23.72 -7.24 -5.62
C TYR A 194 -23.16 -8.63 -5.28
N ILE A 195 -22.32 -8.67 -4.25
CA ILE A 195 -21.94 -9.87 -3.51
C ILE A 195 -22.16 -9.62 -2.02
N ASN A 196 -22.60 -10.64 -1.28
CA ASN A 196 -22.70 -10.50 0.17
C ASN A 196 -21.31 -10.36 0.78
N THR A 197 -21.11 -9.45 1.73
CA THR A 197 -19.82 -9.25 2.41
C THR A 197 -19.28 -10.55 3.03
N ARG A 198 -20.16 -11.46 3.50
CA ARG A 198 -19.76 -12.77 4.04
C ARG A 198 -19.17 -13.70 2.99
N ASP A 199 -19.58 -13.52 1.74
CA ASP A 199 -19.11 -14.31 0.59
C ASP A 199 -17.93 -13.60 -0.13
N ASN A 200 -17.50 -12.43 0.36
CA ASN A 200 -16.39 -11.62 -0.15
C ASN A 200 -15.15 -11.72 0.76
N ASP A 201 -15.00 -12.83 1.47
CA ASP A 201 -13.99 -13.06 2.52
C ASP A 201 -12.54 -12.87 2.03
N ILE A 202 -12.23 -13.30 0.81
CA ILE A 202 -10.87 -13.16 0.25
C ILE A 202 -10.50 -11.69 0.04
N ALA A 203 -11.38 -10.90 -0.59
CA ALA A 203 -11.12 -9.50 -0.86
C ALA A 203 -11.14 -8.67 0.45
N ASP A 204 -12.06 -8.96 1.36
CA ASP A 204 -12.15 -8.33 2.69
C ASP A 204 -10.90 -8.61 3.55
N ALA A 205 -10.43 -9.87 3.56
CA ALA A 205 -9.20 -10.21 4.25
C ALA A 205 -7.98 -9.51 3.63
N ALA A 206 -7.95 -9.39 2.29
CA ALA A 206 -6.87 -8.71 1.57
C ALA A 206 -6.87 -7.20 1.80
N SER A 207 -8.04 -6.56 1.93
CA SER A 207 -8.17 -5.11 2.18
C SER A 207 -7.71 -4.71 3.59
N ARG A 208 -7.72 -5.65 4.54
CA ARG A 208 -7.33 -5.45 5.95
C ARG A 208 -5.90 -5.87 6.27
N LYS A 209 -5.27 -6.72 5.44
CA LYS A 209 -3.89 -7.18 5.63
C LYS A 209 -2.90 -6.15 5.11
N ILE A 210 -2.41 -5.28 5.99
CA ILE A 210 -1.24 -4.43 5.69
C ILE A 210 0.04 -5.21 6.01
N HIS A 211 0.82 -5.53 4.98
CA HIS A 211 2.20 -5.96 5.16
C HIS A 211 3.09 -4.73 5.39
N VAL A 212 3.10 -4.22 6.63
CA VAL A 212 3.87 -3.01 7.01
C VAL A 212 5.34 -3.10 6.58
N GLU A 213 5.91 -4.31 6.62
CA GLU A 213 7.30 -4.56 6.23
C GLU A 213 7.59 -4.42 4.73
N THR A 214 6.60 -4.63 3.85
CA THR A 214 6.78 -4.50 2.39
C THR A 214 6.50 -3.09 1.88
N GLU A 215 5.84 -2.25 2.68
CA GLU A 215 5.45 -0.88 2.30
C GLU A 215 6.48 0.18 2.72
N TYR A 216 7.50 -0.19 3.51
CA TYR A 216 8.61 0.71 3.83
C TYR A 216 9.31 1.15 2.54
N SER A 217 9.47 2.46 2.38
CA SER A 217 10.24 2.99 1.26
C SER A 217 11.13 4.14 1.68
N LEU A 218 12.24 4.29 0.96
CA LEU A 218 13.17 5.36 1.21
C LEU A 218 12.52 6.71 0.86
N HIS A 219 12.75 7.73 1.69
CA HIS A 219 12.27 9.08 1.38
C HIS A 219 12.84 9.57 0.04
N LYS A 220 12.06 10.37 -0.70
CA LYS A 220 12.40 10.78 -2.07
C LYS A 220 13.74 11.54 -2.13
N THR A 221 14.05 12.36 -1.13
CA THR A 221 15.31 13.10 -1.05
C THR A 221 16.52 12.16 -0.94
N ALA A 222 16.48 11.21 0.00
CA ALA A 222 17.52 10.21 0.17
C ALA A 222 17.66 9.30 -1.07
N PHE A 223 16.55 8.97 -1.73
CA PHE A 223 16.61 8.24 -3.01
C PHE A 223 17.30 9.05 -4.12
N ASN A 224 17.05 10.37 -4.19
CA ASN A 224 17.73 11.24 -5.16
C ASN A 224 19.25 11.31 -4.92
N GLU A 225 19.69 11.40 -3.66
CA GLU A 225 21.12 11.39 -3.30
C GLU A 225 21.81 10.07 -3.72
N ILE A 226 21.13 8.95 -3.47
CA ILE A 226 21.59 7.62 -3.90
C ILE A 226 21.70 7.58 -5.43
N ARG A 227 20.71 8.12 -6.13
CA ARG A 227 20.67 8.16 -7.60
C ARG A 227 21.82 8.99 -8.17
N GLU A 228 22.16 10.11 -7.53
CA GLU A 228 23.27 10.97 -7.92
C GLU A 228 24.62 10.27 -7.70
N THR A 229 24.75 9.47 -6.65
CA THR A 229 26.00 8.78 -6.29
C THR A 229 26.23 7.51 -7.11
N PHE A 230 25.21 6.67 -7.27
CA PHE A 230 25.33 5.32 -7.82
C PHE A 230 24.75 5.16 -9.23
N GLY A 231 24.08 6.19 -9.75
CA GLY A 231 23.43 6.21 -11.06
C GLY A 231 21.92 6.02 -10.99
N THR A 232 21.26 6.13 -12.14
CA THR A 232 19.80 6.07 -12.24
C THR A 232 19.28 4.66 -12.52
N PRO A 233 18.59 4.01 -11.57
CA PRO A 233 18.00 2.70 -11.77
C PRO A 233 16.84 2.75 -12.77
N GLN A 234 16.77 1.75 -13.65
CA GLN A 234 15.75 1.62 -14.69
C GLN A 234 14.48 0.94 -14.17
N ILE A 235 14.63 0.06 -13.16
CA ILE A 235 13.55 -0.70 -12.54
C ILE A 235 13.68 -0.70 -11.02
N ASP A 236 12.54 -0.63 -10.35
CA ASP A 236 12.41 -0.83 -8.91
C ASP A 236 11.89 -2.24 -8.61
N LEU A 237 12.69 -3.05 -7.93
CA LEU A 237 12.36 -4.41 -7.55
C LEU A 237 11.84 -4.44 -6.12
N PHE A 238 10.80 -5.25 -5.89
CA PHE A 238 10.13 -5.41 -4.59
C PHE A 238 9.36 -4.17 -4.14
N ALA A 239 8.73 -3.47 -5.10
CA ALA A 239 7.97 -2.26 -4.85
C ALA A 239 6.46 -2.46 -5.09
N SER A 240 5.65 -1.63 -4.44
CA SER A 240 4.21 -1.46 -4.69
C SER A 240 3.95 -0.20 -5.53
N TYR A 241 2.74 -0.05 -6.05
CA TYR A 241 2.31 1.16 -6.73
C TYR A 241 2.55 2.43 -5.88
N GLN A 242 2.36 2.32 -4.57
CA GLN A 242 2.48 3.41 -3.59
C GLN A 242 3.94 3.78 -3.34
N ASN A 243 4.84 2.80 -3.36
CA ASN A 243 6.18 2.97 -2.80
C ASN A 243 7.31 3.00 -3.85
N LYS A 244 6.97 2.73 -5.13
CA LYS A 244 7.88 2.74 -6.27
C LYS A 244 8.71 4.02 -6.38
N LYS A 245 9.99 3.85 -6.70
CA LYS A 245 10.97 4.92 -6.98
C LYS A 245 11.28 5.04 -8.47
N CYS A 246 10.99 3.99 -9.24
CA CYS A 246 11.12 3.97 -10.70
C CYS A 246 9.74 3.91 -11.37
N LYS A 247 9.67 4.35 -12.63
CA LYS A 247 8.45 4.22 -13.44
C LYS A 247 8.10 2.75 -13.71
N VAL A 248 9.12 1.94 -13.98
CA VAL A 248 9.01 0.48 -14.14
C VAL A 248 9.30 -0.16 -12.79
N PHE A 249 8.42 -1.05 -12.33
CA PHE A 249 8.61 -1.73 -11.06
C PHE A 249 8.06 -3.16 -11.07
N ALA A 250 8.61 -3.97 -10.16
CA ALA A 250 8.20 -5.34 -9.92
C ALA A 250 7.64 -5.50 -8.50
N SER A 251 6.43 -6.04 -8.39
CA SER A 251 5.72 -6.28 -7.14
C SER A 251 5.59 -7.79 -6.88
N TRP A 252 5.39 -8.21 -5.63
CA TRP A 252 5.24 -9.64 -5.31
C TRP A 252 3.97 -10.20 -5.96
N HIS A 253 2.84 -9.51 -5.78
CA HIS A 253 1.52 -9.90 -6.24
C HIS A 253 1.02 -8.95 -7.32
N PRO A 254 -0.04 -9.28 -8.09
CA PRO A 254 -0.66 -8.31 -8.98
C PRO A 254 -0.95 -6.99 -8.25
N ASP A 255 -0.46 -5.89 -8.79
CA ASP A 255 -0.48 -4.56 -8.19
C ASP A 255 -0.70 -3.50 -9.30
N PRO A 256 -1.40 -2.38 -9.04
CA PRO A 256 -1.76 -1.41 -10.06
C PRO A 256 -0.54 -0.89 -10.83
N GLU A 257 -0.59 -0.98 -12.16
CA GLU A 257 0.49 -0.51 -13.06
C GLU A 257 1.83 -1.25 -12.91
N CYS A 258 1.88 -2.34 -12.14
CA CYS A 258 3.08 -3.13 -12.01
C CYS A 258 3.49 -3.73 -13.37
N THR A 259 4.79 -3.67 -13.69
CA THR A 259 5.32 -4.21 -14.94
C THR A 259 5.54 -5.72 -14.85
N ILE A 260 6.06 -6.20 -13.71
CA ILE A 260 6.49 -7.58 -13.51
C ILE A 260 5.95 -8.10 -12.18
N ILE A 261 5.27 -9.25 -12.22
CA ILE A 261 4.85 -9.96 -11.01
C ILE A 261 5.99 -10.89 -10.58
N ASP A 262 6.39 -10.78 -9.32
CA ASP A 262 7.54 -11.41 -8.69
C ASP A 262 8.87 -11.07 -9.38
N ALA A 263 9.67 -10.22 -8.72
CA ALA A 263 10.98 -9.79 -9.19
C ALA A 263 11.96 -10.96 -9.47
N PHE A 264 11.76 -12.13 -8.86
CA PHE A 264 12.62 -13.29 -9.09
C PHE A 264 12.37 -14.02 -10.42
N THR A 265 11.27 -13.72 -11.10
CA THR A 265 10.87 -14.37 -12.37
C THR A 265 11.61 -13.86 -13.61
N ILE A 266 12.33 -12.74 -13.48
CA ILE A 266 13.08 -12.12 -14.58
C ILE A 266 14.60 -12.18 -14.35
N PRO A 267 15.42 -12.15 -15.43
CA PRO A 267 16.86 -11.96 -15.30
C PRO A 267 17.19 -10.50 -14.91
N TRP A 268 18.21 -10.31 -14.07
CA TRP A 268 18.68 -8.99 -13.58
C TRP A 268 20.00 -8.53 -14.22
N ASN A 269 20.67 -9.40 -14.98
CA ASN A 269 22.01 -9.19 -15.52
C ASN A 269 22.17 -7.96 -16.44
N ASN A 270 21.13 -7.57 -17.17
CA ASN A 270 21.18 -6.51 -18.18
C ASN A 270 20.41 -5.23 -17.80
N THR A 271 20.03 -5.08 -16.54
CA THR A 271 19.23 -3.93 -16.10
C THR A 271 19.77 -3.39 -14.79
N PHE A 272 20.14 -2.11 -14.78
CA PHE A 272 20.56 -1.46 -13.55
C PHE A 272 19.32 -1.22 -12.68
N PHE A 273 19.19 -1.95 -11.58
CA PHE A 273 17.99 -1.95 -10.74
C PHE A 273 18.20 -1.24 -9.41
N TYR A 274 17.11 -0.79 -8.81
CA TYR A 274 17.00 -0.54 -7.38
C TYR A 274 16.19 -1.67 -6.76
N ALA A 275 16.60 -2.15 -5.59
CA ALA A 275 15.87 -3.19 -4.88
C ALA A 275 15.77 -2.83 -3.39
N PHE A 276 14.55 -2.87 -2.88
CA PHE A 276 14.28 -2.74 -1.45
C PHE A 276 13.51 -3.97 -0.93
N PRO A 277 14.14 -5.16 -0.92
CA PRO A 277 13.44 -6.40 -0.59
C PRO A 277 13.08 -6.48 0.91
N PRO A 278 11.99 -7.18 1.25
CA PRO A 278 11.74 -7.65 2.62
C PRO A 278 12.96 -8.38 3.18
N PHE A 279 13.24 -8.19 4.47
CA PHE A 279 14.43 -8.73 5.12
C PHE A 279 14.63 -10.25 4.89
N PRO A 280 13.60 -11.12 4.99
CA PRO A 280 13.75 -12.56 4.75
C PRO A 280 14.24 -12.91 3.33
N LEU A 281 14.00 -12.03 2.35
CA LEU A 281 14.37 -12.26 0.95
C LEU A 281 15.79 -11.76 0.63
N LEU A 282 16.45 -11.03 1.53
CA LEU A 282 17.74 -10.39 1.25
C LEU A 282 18.81 -11.40 0.82
N GLN A 283 18.88 -12.56 1.46
CA GLN A 283 19.85 -13.60 1.08
C GLN A 283 19.59 -14.13 -0.33
N LYS A 284 18.32 -14.32 -0.70
CA LYS A 284 17.92 -14.75 -2.04
C LYS A 284 18.26 -13.68 -3.09
N VAL A 285 18.06 -12.39 -2.76
CA VAL A 285 18.47 -11.26 -3.61
C VAL A 285 19.97 -11.25 -3.84
N ILE A 286 20.78 -11.32 -2.77
CA ILE A 286 22.25 -11.33 -2.88
C ILE A 286 22.73 -12.53 -3.70
N ASN A 287 22.15 -13.72 -3.49
CA ASN A 287 22.51 -14.91 -4.26
C ASN A 287 22.18 -14.76 -5.75
N LYS A 288 21.01 -14.20 -6.10
CA LYS A 288 20.66 -13.93 -7.50
C LYS A 288 21.59 -12.91 -8.15
N ILE A 289 21.94 -11.84 -7.43
CA ILE A 289 22.92 -10.84 -7.91
C ILE A 289 24.26 -11.49 -8.24
N LYS A 290 24.79 -12.33 -7.35
CA LYS A 290 26.05 -13.04 -7.56
C LYS A 290 25.97 -14.01 -8.75
N THR A 291 24.89 -14.78 -8.83
CA THR A 291 24.69 -15.81 -9.85
C THR A 291 24.59 -15.19 -11.24
N GLU A 292 23.82 -14.12 -11.37
CA GLU A 292 23.55 -13.47 -12.65
C GLU A 292 24.55 -12.36 -12.98
N LYS A 293 25.54 -12.13 -12.10
CA LYS A 293 26.49 -11.01 -12.20
C LYS A 293 25.78 -9.67 -12.42
N ALA A 294 24.62 -9.50 -11.78
CA ALA A 294 23.78 -8.33 -11.95
C ALA A 294 24.37 -7.10 -11.24
N LYS A 295 24.05 -5.90 -11.74
CA LYS A 295 24.47 -4.64 -11.14
C LYS A 295 23.23 -3.85 -10.70
N GLY A 296 23.20 -3.42 -9.44
CA GLY A 296 22.08 -2.65 -8.91
C GLY A 296 22.36 -2.09 -7.53
N ILE A 297 21.45 -1.26 -7.06
CA ILE A 297 21.46 -0.65 -5.73
C ILE A 297 20.51 -1.47 -4.85
N VAL A 298 21.03 -2.10 -3.81
CA VAL A 298 20.22 -2.84 -2.84
C VAL A 298 20.14 -2.05 -1.55
N ARG A 299 18.95 -1.57 -1.19
CA ARG A 299 18.72 -1.04 0.14
C ARG A 299 18.34 -2.18 1.06
N ARG A 300 19.12 -2.35 2.12
CA ARG A 300 18.72 -3.19 3.25
C ARG A 300 17.83 -2.36 4.18
N THR A 301 16.68 -2.90 4.58
CA THR A 301 16.04 -2.45 5.82
C THR A 301 17.02 -2.84 6.92
N SER A 302 17.81 -1.90 7.43
CA SER A 302 18.12 -1.97 8.86
C SER A 302 16.75 -1.88 9.48
N SER A 303 16.19 -3.02 9.89
CA SER A 303 14.99 -3.06 10.70
C SER A 303 15.10 -1.91 11.70
N VAL A 304 14.15 -0.99 11.62
CA VAL A 304 13.90 -0.07 12.72
C VAL A 304 13.46 -1.00 13.84
N GLY A 305 14.34 -1.16 14.82
CA GLY A 305 14.41 -2.28 15.75
C GLY A 305 15.52 -3.25 15.38
N ASN A 306 16.53 -3.40 16.24
CA ASN A 306 17.54 -4.44 16.08
C ASN A 306 16.84 -5.74 16.51
N PRO A 307 16.31 -6.62 15.64
CA PRO A 307 15.60 -7.81 16.07
C PRO A 307 16.55 -8.69 16.88
N TYR A 308 16.02 -9.43 17.84
CA TYR A 308 16.85 -10.34 18.62
C TYR A 308 17.32 -11.49 17.71
N THR A 309 18.56 -11.46 17.24
CA THR A 309 19.13 -12.49 16.36
C THR A 309 19.78 -13.65 17.11
N GLY A 310 19.81 -13.58 18.45
CA GLY A 310 20.33 -14.63 19.32
C GLY A 310 21.35 -14.10 20.33
N CYS A 311 21.64 -14.91 21.35
CA CYS A 311 22.47 -14.47 22.48
C CYS A 311 23.90 -14.10 22.09
N ARG A 312 24.54 -14.89 21.22
CA ARG A 312 25.93 -14.63 20.78
C ARG A 312 26.02 -13.34 19.97
N ASP A 313 25.08 -13.14 19.05
CA ASP A 313 25.00 -11.94 18.23
C ASP A 313 24.74 -10.68 19.07
N ALA A 314 23.83 -10.77 20.06
CA ALA A 314 23.57 -9.67 20.97
C ALA A 314 24.83 -9.23 21.73
N ILE A 315 25.63 -10.19 22.20
CA ILE A 315 26.90 -9.90 22.91
C ILE A 315 27.95 -9.36 21.92
N ARG A 316 28.06 -9.94 20.72
CA ARG A 316 28.94 -9.45 19.65
C ARG A 316 28.63 -8.00 19.30
N LEU A 317 27.36 -7.66 19.11
CA LEU A 317 26.89 -6.29 18.85
C LEU A 317 27.17 -5.35 20.01
N ALA A 318 27.03 -5.80 21.26
CA ALA A 318 27.38 -5.00 22.42
C ALA A 318 28.88 -4.64 22.45
N TYR A 319 29.76 -5.58 22.12
CA TYR A 319 31.20 -5.31 22.03
C TYR A 319 31.57 -4.40 20.86
N LEU A 320 30.95 -4.59 19.69
CA LEU A 320 31.11 -3.68 18.55
C LEU A 320 30.71 -2.24 18.92
N ASN A 321 29.57 -2.07 19.60
CA ASN A 321 29.11 -0.75 20.06
C ASN A 321 30.04 -0.08 21.09
N ARG A 322 30.87 -0.87 21.77
CA ARG A 322 31.91 -0.39 22.71
C ARG A 322 33.25 -0.10 22.03
N GLY A 323 33.36 -0.28 20.71
CA GLY A 323 34.59 -0.05 19.97
C GLY A 323 35.63 -1.16 20.10
N VAL A 324 35.22 -2.37 20.50
CA VAL A 324 36.13 -3.52 20.52
C VAL A 324 36.51 -3.90 19.09
N PRO A 325 37.80 -4.15 18.78
CA PRO A 325 38.22 -4.62 17.47
C PRO A 325 37.54 -5.93 17.07
N GLU A 326 36.98 -5.99 15.86
CA GLU A 326 36.19 -7.13 15.38
C GLU A 326 36.99 -8.45 15.43
N SER A 327 38.29 -8.39 15.20
CA SER A 327 39.23 -9.52 15.29
C SER A 327 39.30 -10.15 16.68
N SER A 328 38.97 -9.41 17.74
CA SER A 328 39.06 -9.86 19.13
C SER A 328 37.71 -10.31 19.71
N ILE A 329 36.60 -10.09 19.00
CA ILE A 329 35.25 -10.30 19.57
C ILE A 329 34.95 -11.78 19.77
N GLU A 330 35.32 -12.66 18.84
CA GLU A 330 35.09 -14.10 18.99
C GLU A 330 35.83 -14.68 20.22
N VAL A 331 37.01 -14.15 20.54
CA VAL A 331 37.77 -14.53 21.74
C VAL A 331 37.07 -14.04 23.02
N LEU A 332 36.43 -12.87 22.99
CA LEU A 332 35.67 -12.37 24.13
C LEU A 332 34.35 -13.13 24.32
N VAL A 333 33.65 -13.46 23.23
CA VAL A 333 32.40 -14.24 23.28
C VAL A 333 32.66 -15.65 23.79
N SER A 334 33.80 -16.27 23.45
CA SER A 334 34.18 -17.60 23.92
C SER A 334 34.51 -17.68 25.41
N SER A 335 34.68 -16.54 26.09
CA SER A 335 34.84 -16.50 27.56
C SER A 335 33.59 -16.95 28.32
N LEU A 336 32.43 -17.02 27.65
CA LEU A 336 31.18 -17.48 28.21
C LEU A 336 30.95 -18.95 27.85
N ALA A 337 30.74 -19.79 28.87
CA ALA A 337 30.35 -21.19 28.66
C ALA A 337 29.01 -21.29 27.91
N ASP A 338 28.83 -22.35 27.10
CA ASP A 338 27.61 -22.58 26.33
C ASP A 338 26.35 -22.69 27.21
N SER A 339 26.49 -23.20 28.44
CA SER A 339 25.42 -23.20 29.44
C SER A 339 24.98 -21.79 29.82
N THR A 340 25.92 -20.87 30.00
CA THR A 340 25.66 -19.45 30.31
C THR A 340 24.98 -18.76 29.13
N ILE A 341 25.44 -19.02 27.90
CA ILE A 341 24.83 -18.47 26.67
C ILE A 341 23.36 -18.93 26.57
N LYS A 342 23.08 -20.22 26.80
CA LYS A 342 21.70 -20.75 26.81
C LYS A 342 20.85 -20.09 27.89
N GLN A 343 21.39 -19.91 29.10
CA GLN A 343 20.70 -19.22 30.19
C GLN A 343 20.42 -17.75 29.86
N TYR A 344 21.37 -17.03 29.28
CA TYR A 344 21.23 -15.60 28.96
C TYR A 344 20.29 -15.34 27.79
N ASN A 345 20.16 -16.32 26.87
CA ASN A 345 19.29 -16.21 25.71
C ASN A 345 17.84 -15.86 26.10
N SER A 346 17.31 -16.49 27.15
CA SER A 346 15.95 -16.17 27.64
C SER A 346 15.85 -14.74 28.17
N THR A 347 16.88 -14.23 28.86
CA THR A 347 16.89 -12.85 29.33
C THR A 347 16.88 -11.87 28.16
N TYR A 348 17.77 -12.07 27.19
CA TYR A 348 17.89 -11.13 26.08
C TYR A 348 16.65 -11.12 25.18
N ALA A 349 16.02 -12.27 24.93
CA ALA A 349 14.74 -12.30 24.23
C ALA A 349 13.67 -11.45 24.93
N LYS A 350 13.55 -11.57 26.27
CA LYS A 350 12.61 -10.77 27.07
C LYS A 350 12.99 -9.29 27.12
N TRP A 351 14.27 -8.97 27.23
CA TRP A 351 14.78 -7.60 27.22
C TRP A 351 14.50 -6.90 25.89
N TRP A 352 14.75 -7.59 24.77
CA TRP A 352 14.44 -7.09 23.43
C TRP A 352 12.95 -6.85 23.22
N ALA A 353 12.08 -7.71 23.77
CA ALA A 353 10.63 -7.50 23.72
C ALA A 353 10.16 -6.35 24.65
N PHE A 354 10.94 -6.02 25.68
CA PHE A 354 10.62 -4.97 26.65
C PHE A 354 11.08 -3.58 26.21
N CYS A 355 12.22 -3.48 25.54
CA CYS A 355 12.80 -2.22 25.09
C CYS A 355 12.14 -1.66 23.82
N LYS A 356 12.11 -0.33 23.70
CA LYS A 356 11.83 0.35 22.43
C LYS A 356 13.11 0.49 21.60
N ASP A 357 12.96 0.80 20.32
CA ASP A 357 14.07 0.83 19.36
C ASP A 357 15.23 1.72 19.82
N GLY A 358 16.45 1.16 19.83
CA GLY A 358 17.67 1.88 20.21
C GLY A 358 18.01 1.85 21.71
N GLU A 359 17.05 1.53 22.59
CA GLU A 359 17.26 1.48 24.05
C GLU A 359 18.03 0.22 24.49
N VAL A 360 17.94 -0.85 23.69
CA VAL A 360 18.48 -2.18 24.01
C VAL A 360 19.96 -2.16 24.43
N PHE A 361 20.77 -1.30 23.80
CA PHE A 361 22.21 -1.14 24.07
C PHE A 361 22.55 0.21 24.72
N LYS A 362 21.58 1.14 24.82
CA LYS A 362 21.73 2.49 25.38
C LYS A 362 20.59 2.73 26.39
N SER A 363 20.62 1.96 27.47
CA SER A 363 19.64 2.02 28.56
C SER A 363 20.28 2.63 29.82
N ASP A 364 19.46 2.98 30.81
CA ASP A 364 19.92 3.42 32.14
C ASP A 364 19.55 2.41 33.24
N SER A 365 20.00 2.66 34.48
CA SER A 365 19.68 1.82 35.64
C SER A 365 18.19 1.79 35.99
N ASN A 366 17.42 2.85 35.72
CA ASN A 366 15.99 2.91 36.03
C ASN A 366 15.21 1.94 35.14
N LYS A 367 15.54 1.88 33.86
CA LYS A 367 14.92 0.98 32.89
C LYS A 367 15.23 -0.49 33.19
N ILE A 368 16.45 -0.79 33.66
CA ILE A 368 16.80 -2.12 34.17
C ILE A 368 15.92 -2.49 35.36
N ILE A 369 15.73 -1.57 36.32
CA ILE A 369 14.87 -1.80 37.49
C ILE A 369 13.41 -2.04 37.05
N GLU A 370 12.90 -1.27 36.08
CA GLU A 370 11.56 -1.43 35.53
C GLU A 370 11.36 -2.83 34.93
N PHE A 371 12.34 -3.29 34.13
CA PHE A 371 12.32 -4.65 33.56
C PHE A 371 12.36 -5.73 34.64
N LEU A 372 13.29 -5.64 35.59
CA LEU A 372 13.42 -6.63 36.67
C LEU A 372 12.16 -6.67 37.54
N ASN A 373 11.55 -5.52 37.83
CA ASN A 373 10.28 -5.45 38.54
C ASN A 373 9.14 -6.09 37.74
N THR A 374 9.08 -5.84 36.43
CA THR A 374 8.09 -6.47 35.54
C THR A 374 8.16 -8.00 35.62
N GLU A 375 9.36 -8.57 35.54
CA GLU A 375 9.54 -10.02 35.64
C GLU A 375 9.25 -10.56 37.06
N LEU A 376 9.55 -9.78 38.10
CA LEU A 376 9.23 -10.14 39.49
C LEU A 376 7.71 -10.19 39.71
N GLN A 377 6.96 -9.23 39.17
CA GLN A 377 5.49 -9.21 39.23
C GLN A 377 4.85 -10.36 38.45
N LYS A 378 5.47 -10.79 37.33
CA LYS A 378 5.03 -11.95 36.54
C LYS A 378 5.24 -13.30 37.22
N GLY A 379 5.86 -13.36 38.40
CA GLY A 379 6.04 -14.62 39.10
C GLY A 379 7.47 -15.16 39.13
N ALA A 380 8.47 -14.47 38.59
CA ALA A 380 9.86 -14.94 38.65
C ALA A 380 10.39 -15.03 40.10
N ASN A 381 11.18 -16.07 40.39
CA ASN A 381 11.86 -16.23 41.68
C ASN A 381 13.18 -15.41 41.71
N TYR A 382 13.79 -15.29 42.88
CA TYR A 382 15.02 -14.50 43.02
C TYR A 382 16.16 -14.98 42.12
N ASN A 383 16.34 -16.29 41.95
CA ASN A 383 17.40 -16.85 41.11
C ASN A 383 17.22 -16.42 39.64
N THR A 384 15.99 -16.43 39.13
CA THR A 384 15.66 -15.94 37.78
C THR A 384 15.93 -14.43 37.65
N ILE A 385 15.54 -13.63 38.65
CA ILE A 385 15.81 -12.18 38.63
C ILE A 385 17.31 -11.89 38.68
N ASN A 386 18.07 -12.63 39.48
CA ASN A 386 19.53 -12.48 39.54
C ASN A 386 20.20 -12.91 38.24
N GLN A 387 19.69 -13.96 37.56
CA GLN A 387 20.14 -14.33 36.22
C GLN A 387 19.85 -13.23 35.20
N HIS A 388 18.68 -12.60 35.24
CA HIS A 388 18.35 -11.46 34.39
C HIS A 388 19.33 -10.29 34.61
N ARG A 389 19.61 -9.96 35.88
CA ARG A 389 20.62 -8.95 36.24
C ARG A 389 22.00 -9.28 35.67
N SER A 390 22.51 -10.50 35.90
CA SER A 390 23.84 -10.90 35.43
C SER A 390 23.96 -10.85 33.90
N ALA A 391 22.94 -11.31 33.19
CA ALA A 391 22.90 -11.24 31.73
C ALA A 391 22.89 -9.79 31.21
N LEU A 392 22.09 -8.91 31.82
CA LEU A 392 22.05 -7.50 31.47
C LEU A 392 23.36 -6.78 31.80
N ASN A 393 24.12 -7.21 32.81
CA ASN A 393 25.43 -6.64 33.08
C ASN A 393 26.41 -6.87 31.93
N THR A 394 26.40 -8.07 31.34
CA THR A 394 27.22 -8.38 30.16
C THR A 394 26.86 -7.48 28.97
N LEU A 395 25.59 -7.11 28.83
CA LEU A 395 25.09 -6.28 27.73
C LEU A 395 25.30 -4.77 27.94
N LEU A 396 25.08 -4.28 29.17
CA LEU A 396 24.98 -2.84 29.46
C LEU A 396 26.09 -2.31 30.37
N GLN A 397 26.70 -3.15 31.22
CA GLN A 397 27.66 -2.75 32.27
C GLN A 397 27.11 -1.72 33.27
N LEU A 398 25.79 -1.72 33.50
CA LEU A 398 25.09 -0.75 34.36
C LEU A 398 24.44 -1.36 35.61
N THR A 399 24.60 -2.67 35.84
CA THR A 399 23.87 -3.36 36.93
C THR A 399 24.56 -3.28 38.28
N ASP A 400 25.79 -2.75 38.33
CA ASP A 400 26.52 -2.45 39.57
C ASP A 400 26.12 -1.08 40.17
N SER A 401 25.12 -0.41 39.57
CA SER A 401 24.51 0.79 40.13
C SER A 401 23.96 0.54 41.55
N PRO A 402 24.14 1.49 42.49
CA PRO A 402 23.61 1.38 43.86
C PRO A 402 22.11 1.10 43.90
N LEU A 403 21.35 1.64 42.93
CA LEU A 403 19.90 1.46 42.84
C LEU A 403 19.52 0.04 42.44
N VAL A 404 20.20 -0.54 41.44
CA VAL A 404 19.98 -1.93 41.00
C VAL A 404 20.35 -2.88 42.14
N THR A 405 21.46 -2.62 42.83
CA THR A 405 21.88 -3.41 43.99
C THR A 405 20.83 -3.35 45.12
N ARG A 406 20.29 -2.17 45.42
CA ARG A 406 19.22 -2.00 46.42
C ARG A 406 17.93 -2.70 46.01
N PHE A 407 17.56 -2.63 44.73
CA PHE A 407 16.42 -3.36 44.18
C PHE A 407 16.57 -4.88 44.39
N MET A 408 17.74 -5.44 44.08
CA MET A 408 17.99 -6.87 44.27
C MET A 408 17.86 -7.30 45.74
N LYS A 409 18.33 -6.49 46.70
CA LYS A 409 18.13 -6.74 48.14
C LYS A 409 16.64 -6.76 48.50
N GLY A 410 15.84 -5.88 47.89
CA GLY A 410 14.38 -5.85 48.04
C GLY A 410 13.72 -7.11 47.45
N ALA A 411 14.08 -7.47 46.22
CA ALA A 411 13.56 -8.66 45.54
C ALA A 411 13.81 -9.95 46.34
N PHE A 412 15.00 -10.08 46.95
CA PHE A 412 15.32 -11.21 47.83
C PHE A 412 14.41 -11.30 49.06
N ARG A 413 14.04 -10.15 49.66
CA ARG A 413 13.15 -10.13 50.83
C ARG A 413 11.70 -10.47 50.46
N ILE A 414 11.25 -10.04 49.28
CA ILE A 414 9.90 -10.32 48.78
C ILE A 414 9.77 -11.80 48.40
N ARG A 415 10.83 -12.37 47.79
CA ARG A 415 10.86 -13.76 47.32
C ARG A 415 12.18 -14.41 47.70
N PRO A 416 12.36 -14.85 48.95
CA PRO A 416 13.59 -15.53 49.36
C PRO A 416 13.79 -16.81 48.56
N ILE A 417 15.05 -17.22 48.41
CA ILE A 417 15.39 -18.51 47.79
C ILE A 417 14.82 -19.59 48.71
N GLN A 418 13.93 -20.44 48.18
CA GLN A 418 13.48 -21.66 48.84
C GLN A 418 14.52 -22.75 48.71
#